data_AF-X0V3W2-F1
#
_entry.id   AF-X0V3W2-F1
#
_cell.length_a   1.000
_cell.length_b   1.000
_cell.length_c   1.000
_cell.angle_alpha   90.00
_cell.angle_beta   90.00
_cell.angle_gamma   90.00
#
_symmetry.space_group_name_H-M   'P 1'
#
loop_
_entity.id
_entity.type
_entity.pdbx_description
1 polymer ?
#
loop_
_entity_poly.entity_id
_entity_poly.type
_entity_poly.pdbx_seq_one_letter_code
_entity_poly.pdbx_strand_id
1 'polypeptide(L)'
;MLKHLLPIVIKEVKELVRDPKILLGMIIVPLILFPLMGFAIQTSMETITGQQQKVTMAVINHDKGPIAENLLNFLITLNVTVTDVSEKTVSEAAIYVQQS
;
A
#
# COMPACT_ATOMS: atom_id res chain seq x y z
N MET A 1 -41.85 2.69 -30.25
CA MET A 1 -41.37 1.38 -29.75
C MET A 1 -40.97 1.41 -28.28
N LEU A 2 -40.19 2.39 -27.81
CA LEU A 2 -39.71 2.47 -26.41
C LEU A 2 -40.82 2.47 -25.33
N LYS A 3 -41.99 3.06 -25.63
CA LYS A 3 -43.16 3.09 -24.74
C LYS A 3 -43.69 1.70 -24.34
N HIS A 4 -43.46 0.67 -25.16
CA HIS A 4 -43.88 -0.71 -24.85
C HIS A 4 -42.77 -1.52 -24.18
N LEU A 5 -41.51 -1.08 -24.27
CA LEU A 5 -40.37 -1.77 -23.66
C LEU A 5 -40.19 -1.40 -22.19
N LEU A 6 -40.45 -0.14 -21.81
CA LEU A 6 -40.35 0.31 -20.43
C LEU A 6 -41.20 -0.50 -19.44
N PRO A 7 -42.48 -0.81 -19.73
CA PRO A 7 -43.30 -1.66 -18.86
C PRO A 7 -42.73 -3.08 -18.69
N ILE A 8 -42.15 -3.63 -19.76
CA ILE A 8 -41.52 -4.96 -19.73
C ILE A 8 -40.29 -4.94 -18.83
N VAL A 9 -39.38 -3.97 -19.02
CA VAL A 9 -38.19 -3.82 -18.20
C VAL A 9 -38.55 -3.63 -16.71
N ILE A 10 -39.55 -2.79 -16.42
CA ILE A 10 -40.01 -2.57 -15.04
C ILE A 10 -40.53 -3.86 -14.42
N LYS A 11 -41.27 -4.68 -15.17
CA LYS A 11 -41.77 -5.98 -14.69
C LYS A 11 -40.60 -6.91 -14.34
N GLU A 12 -39.64 -7.05 -15.24
CA GLU A 12 -38.50 -7.95 -15.03
C GLU A 12 -37.61 -7.48 -13.85
N VAL A 13 -37.35 -6.18 -13.73
CA VAL A 13 -36.63 -5.62 -12.57
C VAL A 13 -37.39 -5.88 -11.28
N LYS A 14 -38.72 -5.72 -11.28
CA LYS A 14 -39.55 -5.97 -10.10
C LYS A 14 -39.60 -7.45 -9.73
N GLU A 15 -39.57 -8.35 -10.72
CA GLU A 15 -39.47 -9.80 -10.49
C GLU A 15 -38.10 -10.19 -9.91
N LEU A 16 -37.01 -9.63 -10.44
CA LEU A 16 -35.65 -9.83 -9.91
C LEU A 16 -35.51 -9.32 -8.47
N VAL A 17 -36.08 -8.14 -8.17
CA VAL A 17 -36.09 -7.56 -6.81
C VAL A 17 -37.03 -8.32 -5.88
N ARG A 18 -37.99 -9.09 -6.38
CA ARG A 18 -38.91 -9.85 -5.53
C ARG A 18 -38.33 -11.21 -5.12
N ASP A 19 -37.31 -11.71 -5.82
CA ASP A 19 -36.59 -12.92 -5.43
C ASP A 19 -35.51 -12.58 -4.40
N PRO A 20 -35.70 -12.94 -3.10
CA PRO A 20 -34.74 -12.62 -2.05
C PRO A 20 -33.40 -13.33 -2.25
N LYS A 21 -33.36 -14.48 -2.93
CA LYS A 21 -32.13 -15.23 -3.18
C LYS A 21 -31.25 -14.50 -4.19
N ILE A 22 -31.86 -13.97 -5.25
CA ILE A 22 -31.17 -13.17 -6.27
C ILE A 22 -30.73 -11.84 -5.67
N LEU A 23 -31.62 -11.14 -4.94
CA LEU A 23 -31.28 -9.90 -4.25
C LEU A 23 -30.12 -10.04 -3.27
N LEU A 24 -30.15 -11.08 -2.43
CA LEU A 24 -29.10 -11.32 -1.44
C LEU A 24 -27.76 -11.55 -2.12
N GLY A 25 -27.70 -12.48 -3.08
CA GLY A 25 -26.46 -12.87 -3.73
C GLY A 25 -25.87 -11.77 -4.62
N MET A 26 -26.72 -11.03 -5.33
CA MET A 26 -26.27 -10.06 -6.33
C MET A 26 -26.09 -8.64 -5.79
N ILE A 27 -26.90 -8.23 -4.81
CA ILE A 27 -26.89 -6.86 -4.30
C ILE A 27 -26.32 -6.81 -2.89
N ILE A 28 -26.88 -7.57 -1.96
CA ILE A 28 -26.51 -7.46 -0.54
C ILE A 28 -25.07 -7.91 -0.29
N VAL A 29 -24.67 -9.04 -0.86
CA VAL A 29 -23.32 -9.60 -0.66
C VAL A 29 -22.22 -8.65 -1.20
N PRO A 30 -22.26 -8.17 -2.46
CA PRO A 30 -21.26 -7.22 -2.94
C PRO A 30 -21.26 -5.90 -2.17
N LEU A 31 -22.43 -5.42 -1.76
CA LEU A 31 -22.58 -4.16 -1.03
C LEU A 31 -21.97 -4.20 0.37
N ILE A 32 -21.83 -5.40 0.96
CA ILE A 32 -21.13 -5.60 2.24
C ILE A 32 -19.65 -5.93 2.00
N LEU A 33 -19.35 -6.84 1.07
CA LEU A 33 -17.98 -7.31 0.85
C LEU A 33 -17.06 -6.24 0.27
N PHE A 34 -17.53 -5.41 -0.66
CA PHE A 34 -16.67 -4.40 -1.29
C PHE A 34 -16.20 -3.32 -0.29
N PRO A 35 -17.05 -2.75 0.58
CA PRO A 35 -16.58 -1.86 1.63
C PRO A 35 -15.62 -2.53 2.62
N LEU A 36 -15.89 -3.78 3.01
CA LEU A 36 -15.01 -4.53 3.91
C LEU A 36 -13.62 -4.75 3.29
N MET A 37 -13.56 -5.17 2.02
CA MET A 37 -12.30 -5.32 1.30
C MET A 37 -11.59 -3.99 1.11
N GLY A 38 -12.34 -2.93 0.78
CA GLY A 38 -11.79 -1.57 0.67
C GLY A 38 -11.14 -1.12 1.98
N PHE A 39 -11.81 -1.34 3.11
CA PHE A 39 -11.28 -1.04 4.44
C PHE A 39 -10.04 -1.88 4.79
N ALA A 40 -10.06 -3.18 4.47
CA ALA A 40 -8.92 -4.07 4.70
C ALA A 40 -7.69 -3.64 3.87
N ILE A 41 -7.89 -3.27 2.61
CA ILE A 41 -6.83 -2.76 1.73
C ILE A 41 -6.33 -1.41 2.22
N GLN A 42 -7.22 -0.49 2.60
CA GLN A 42 -6.84 0.81 3.15
C GLN A 42 -5.97 0.64 4.39
N THR A 43 -6.40 -0.17 5.34
CA THR A 43 -5.64 -0.44 6.58
C THR A 43 -4.28 -1.05 6.26
N SER A 44 -4.23 -2.01 5.33
CA SER A 44 -2.98 -2.62 4.87
C SER A 44 -2.07 -1.58 4.22
N MET A 45 -2.62 -0.68 3.41
CA MET A 45 -1.86 0.37 2.76
C MET A 45 -1.37 1.43 3.75
N GLU A 46 -2.18 1.81 4.74
CA GLU A 46 -1.79 2.72 5.82
C GLU A 46 -0.63 2.16 6.63
N THR A 47 -0.55 0.84 6.86
CA THR A 47 0.63 0.24 7.48
C THR A 47 1.89 0.31 6.61
N ILE A 48 1.73 0.31 5.28
CA ILE A 48 2.84 0.45 4.31
C ILE A 48 3.23 1.92 4.11
N THR A 49 2.28 2.87 4.13
CA THR A 49 2.56 4.29 3.91
C THR A 49 2.91 5.03 5.21
N GLY A 50 2.35 4.60 6.34
CA GLY A 50 2.69 5.08 7.69
C GLY A 50 4.06 4.58 8.15
N GLN A 51 4.48 3.42 7.64
CA GLN A 51 5.89 3.13 7.46
C GLN A 51 6.38 3.86 6.21
N GLN A 52 6.55 5.19 6.29
CA GLN A 52 7.58 5.83 5.46
C GLN A 52 8.77 4.88 5.55
N GLN A 53 9.12 4.21 4.45
CA GLN A 53 10.20 3.24 4.44
C GLN A 53 11.43 4.00 4.91
N LYS A 54 11.71 3.96 6.21
CA LYS A 54 12.96 4.42 6.78
C LYS A 54 13.93 3.38 6.29
N VAL A 55 14.38 3.57 5.06
CA VAL A 55 15.42 2.75 4.48
C VAL A 55 16.64 3.08 5.33
N THR A 56 16.96 2.19 6.25
CA THR A 56 18.17 2.30 7.07
C THR A 56 19.32 1.75 6.25
N MET A 57 20.30 2.58 5.95
CA MET A 57 21.48 2.20 5.17
C MET A 57 22.73 2.46 6.00
N ALA A 58 23.60 1.47 6.14
CA ALA A 58 24.94 1.71 6.63
C ALA A 58 25.87 2.11 5.48
N VAL A 59 26.70 3.11 5.72
CA VAL A 59 27.71 3.58 4.77
C VAL A 59 29.08 3.45 5.40
N ILE A 60 30.02 2.91 4.63
CA ILE A 60 31.45 2.88 4.97
C ILE A 60 32.12 3.93 4.09
N ASN A 61 32.57 5.03 4.69
CA ASN A 61 33.19 6.14 3.99
C ASN A 61 34.67 6.23 4.34
N HIS A 62 35.52 5.60 3.52
CA HIS A 62 36.97 5.57 3.74
C HIS A 62 37.68 6.85 3.29
N ASP A 63 37.13 7.61 2.34
CA ASP A 63 37.81 8.75 1.72
C ASP A 63 37.33 10.11 2.22
N LYS A 64 36.16 10.17 2.86
CA LYS A 64 35.51 11.40 3.35
C LYS A 64 35.54 12.53 2.30
N GLY A 65 35.44 12.15 1.03
CA GLY A 65 35.56 13.08 -0.09
C GLY A 65 34.28 13.89 -0.33
N PRO A 66 34.37 15.00 -1.09
CA PRO A 66 33.21 15.86 -1.39
C PRO A 66 32.10 15.13 -2.17
N ILE A 67 32.45 14.09 -2.95
CA ILE A 67 31.46 13.26 -3.65
C ILE A 67 30.69 12.38 -2.66
N ALA A 68 31.37 11.83 -1.66
CA ALA A 68 30.73 11.02 -0.62
C ALA A 68 29.76 11.88 0.23
N GLU A 69 30.15 13.11 0.57
CA GLU A 69 29.25 14.05 1.27
C GLU A 69 28.00 14.39 0.43
N ASN A 70 28.16 14.66 -0.87
CA ASN A 70 27.03 14.93 -1.75
C ASN A 70 26.06 13.74 -1.84
N LEU A 71 26.60 12.51 -1.90
CA LEU A 71 25.79 11.29 -1.88
C LEU A 71 25.03 11.14 -0.55
N LEU A 72 25.70 11.34 0.59
CA LEU A 72 25.06 11.27 1.91
C LEU A 72 23.93 12.29 2.06
N ASN A 73 24.16 13.54 1.63
CA ASN A 73 23.16 14.60 1.65
C ASN A 73 21.96 14.29 0.75
N PHE A 74 22.21 13.69 -0.43
CA PHE A 74 21.15 13.22 -1.31
C PHE A 74 20.30 12.12 -0.65
N LEU A 75 20.92 11.15 0.01
CA LEU A 75 20.22 10.07 0.71
C LEU A 75 19.37 10.59 1.88
N ILE A 76 19.90 11.51 2.70
CA ILE A 76 19.16 12.14 3.79
C ILE A 76 17.93 12.91 3.27
N THR A 77 18.06 13.57 2.10
CA THR A 77 16.96 14.27 1.43
C THR A 77 15.84 13.30 0.97
N LEU A 78 16.18 12.04 0.71
CA LEU A 78 15.22 10.98 0.37
C LEU A 78 14.62 10.28 1.61
N ASN A 79 14.74 10.85 2.81
CA ASN A 79 14.30 10.26 4.08
C ASN A 79 14.97 8.92 4.43
N VAL A 80 16.19 8.68 3.93
CA VAL A 80 17.00 7.52 4.30
C VAL A 80 17.72 7.81 5.62
N THR A 81 17.66 6.88 6.57
CA THR A 81 18.49 6.94 7.78
C THR A 81 19.86 6.37 7.42
N VAL A 82 20.89 7.22 7.40
CA VAL A 82 22.25 6.79 7.08
C VAL A 82 23.07 6.68 8.37
N THR A 83 23.70 5.53 8.60
CA THR A 83 24.61 5.31 9.73
C THR A 83 26.03 5.07 9.24
N ASP A 84 26.98 5.87 9.71
CA ASP A 84 28.40 5.67 9.42
C ASP A 84 28.92 4.47 10.21
N VAL A 85 29.44 3.46 9.51
CA VAL A 85 30.02 2.24 10.11
C VAL A 85 31.49 2.07 9.73
N SER A 86 32.17 3.16 9.40
CA SER A 86 33.57 3.15 8.94
C SER A 86 34.57 2.56 9.95
N GLU A 87 34.20 2.42 11.22
CA GLU A 87 34.99 1.76 12.27
C GLU A 87 34.68 0.26 12.45
N LYS A 88 33.68 -0.28 11.76
CA LYS A 88 33.23 -1.68 11.88
C LYS A 88 33.65 -2.52 10.68
N THR A 89 33.86 -3.81 10.90
CA THR A 89 34.05 -4.74 9.77
C THR A 89 32.74 -4.91 8.98
N VAL A 90 32.83 -5.23 7.68
CA VAL A 90 31.66 -5.40 6.79
C VAL A 90 30.64 -6.41 7.37
N SER A 91 31.13 -7.44 8.07
CA SER A 91 30.28 -8.43 8.74
C SER A 91 29.52 -7.86 9.95
N GLU A 92 30.15 -6.99 10.73
CA GLU A 92 29.51 -6.32 11.89
C GLU A 92 28.55 -5.22 11.44
N ALA A 93 28.89 -4.52 10.36
CA ALA A 93 28.01 -3.53 9.71
C ALA A 93 26.71 -4.17 9.20
N ALA A 94 26.79 -5.34 8.56
CA ALA A 94 25.62 -6.06 8.05
C ALA A 94 24.67 -6.50 9.17
N ILE A 95 25.21 -6.97 10.31
CA ILE A 95 24.43 -7.37 11.48
C ILE A 95 23.75 -6.15 12.12
N TYR A 96 24.45 -5.02 12.19
CA TYR A 96 23.91 -3.79 12.78
C TYR A 96 22.73 -3.20 11.97
N VAL A 97 22.81 -3.21 10.63
CA VAL A 97 21.72 -2.75 9.76
C VAL A 97 20.49 -3.64 9.82
N GLN A 98 20.66 -4.96 10.00
CA GLN A 98 19.52 -5.87 10.15
C GLN A 98 18.77 -5.70 11.48
N GLN A 99 19.37 -5.03 12.47
CA GLN A 99 18.80 -4.85 13.80
C GLN A 99 18.25 -3.43 14.06
N SER A 100 18.47 -2.46 13.15
CA SER A 100 17.96 -1.08 13.21
C SER A 100 16.79 -0.86 12.27
#